data_AF-A0A1J5Q319-F1
#
_entry.id   AF-A0A1J5Q319-F1
#
_cell.length_a   1.000
_cell.length_b   1.000
_cell.length_c   1.000
_cell.angle_alpha   90.00
_cell.angle_beta   90.00
_cell.angle_gamma   90.00
#
_symmetry.space_group_name_H-M   'P 1'
#
loop_
_entity.id
_entity.type
_entity.pdbx_description
1 polymer ?
#
loop_
_entity_poly.entity_id
_entity_poly.type
_entity_poly.pdbx_seq_one_letter_code
_entity_poly.pdbx_strand_id
1 'polypeptide(L)'
;MFDNVLDNLQPDLSAIRRAALALAMLDALAALAERAATFGWVCPELVDAPGLDIVQGRHPVIESRVERFIPNDCRLDAQRQLLILTGPNMGGKSTYMRQVALIALLAYVGSFVPAQSARIGPLDAIHTRIGASDDLAGGQSTFMVEMAETAAILRAATPHSLVLMDEVGRGTSTFDGLALAMAIAAHLHDRNRALTLFATHYFELTDLVQRHPQAANVHVGAAESPQGIVFLHEVREGPASRSYGVQVAQLAGVPPAVIRDARKRLDVLERNHERQQAQLDLFSAPTETGAAAGPEQAALPDAVHAVLDAIDAADPDALSPREALDALYRLKTLRRAADGVD
;
A
#
# COMPACT_ATOMS: atom_id res chain seq x y z
N MET A 1 48.29 47.01 13.59
CA MET A 1 47.04 47.49 14.22
C MET A 1 45.95 46.42 14.14
N PHE A 2 45.69 45.84 12.97
CA PHE A 2 44.75 44.71 12.81
C PHE A 2 45.18 43.45 13.59
N ASP A 3 46.46 43.06 13.50
CA ASP A 3 46.96 41.86 14.20
C ASP A 3 46.81 41.97 15.72
N ASN A 4 47.12 43.12 16.31
CA ASN A 4 46.91 43.37 17.74
C ASN A 4 45.42 43.23 18.16
N VAL A 5 44.46 43.54 17.28
CA VAL A 5 43.03 43.34 17.55
C VAL A 5 42.71 41.84 17.57
N LEU A 6 43.28 41.06 16.65
CA LEU A 6 43.10 39.61 16.61
C LEU A 6 43.72 38.94 17.84
N ASP A 7 44.93 39.34 18.23
CA ASP A 7 45.62 38.80 19.41
C ASP A 7 44.86 39.11 20.71
N ASN A 8 44.25 40.30 20.80
CA ASN A 8 43.42 40.67 21.96
C ASN A 8 42.08 39.90 22.01
N LEU A 9 41.54 39.47 20.87
CA LEU A 9 40.28 38.70 20.80
C LEU A 9 40.48 37.18 20.95
N GLN A 10 41.69 36.66 20.72
CA GLN A 10 41.99 35.23 20.84
C GLN A 10 41.61 34.62 22.19
N PRO A 11 41.92 35.24 23.35
CA PRO A 11 41.55 34.68 24.65
C PRO A 11 40.04 34.53 24.83
N ASP A 12 39.26 35.45 24.27
CA ASP A 12 37.80 35.50 24.39
C ASP A 12 37.07 34.64 23.35
N LEU A 13 37.78 34.07 22.37
CA LEU A 13 37.18 33.31 21.28
C LEU A 13 36.28 32.16 21.79
N SER A 14 36.66 31.52 22.89
CA SER A 14 35.86 30.47 23.53
C SER A 14 34.53 31.00 24.09
N ALA A 15 34.53 32.19 24.71
CA ALA A 15 33.35 32.84 25.23
C ALA A 15 32.44 33.32 24.08
N ILE A 16 33.02 33.92 23.03
CA ILE A 16 32.30 34.38 21.84
C ILE A 16 31.61 33.19 21.14
N ARG A 17 32.31 32.06 20.96
CA ARG A 17 31.70 30.85 20.36
C ARG A 17 30.54 30.31 21.18
N ARG A 18 30.66 30.28 22.52
CA ARG A 18 29.56 29.88 23.41
C ARG A 18 28.37 30.82 23.30
N ALA A 19 28.60 32.13 23.28
CA ALA A 19 27.55 33.12 23.09
C ALA A 19 26.85 32.98 21.73
N ALA A 20 27.61 32.77 20.65
CA ALA A 20 27.07 32.56 19.32
C ALA A 20 26.19 31.29 19.25
N LEU A 21 26.64 30.18 19.85
CA LEU A 21 25.84 28.95 19.92
C LEU A 21 24.55 29.14 20.74
N ALA A 22 24.63 29.83 21.87
CA ALA A 22 23.46 30.13 22.70
C ALA A 22 22.44 31.01 21.95
N LEU A 23 22.91 32.03 21.23
CA LEU A 23 22.05 32.88 20.39
C LEU A 23 21.42 32.10 19.24
N ALA A 24 22.17 31.22 18.57
CA ALA A 24 21.64 30.37 17.51
C ALA A 24 20.58 29.39 18.02
N MET A 25 20.78 28.80 19.20
CA MET A 25 19.78 27.94 19.85
C MET A 25 18.53 28.72 20.23
N LEU A 26 18.69 29.93 20.78
CA LEU A 26 17.56 30.79 21.14
C LEU A 26 16.74 31.19 19.91
N ASP A 27 17.41 31.57 18.81
CA ASP A 27 16.78 31.93 17.54
C ASP A 27 16.00 30.75 16.95
N ALA A 28 16.60 29.55 16.92
CA ALA A 28 15.93 28.34 16.45
C ALA A 28 14.70 27.98 17.29
N LEU A 29 14.82 28.02 18.62
CA LEU A 29 13.69 27.74 19.52
C LEU A 29 12.58 28.79 19.41
N ALA A 30 12.94 30.07 19.29
CA ALA A 30 11.99 31.16 19.09
C ALA A 30 11.24 31.00 17.75
N ALA A 31 11.94 30.62 16.68
CA ALA A 31 11.31 30.34 15.39
C ALA A 31 10.33 29.17 15.48
N LEU A 32 10.70 28.06 16.13
CA LEU A 32 9.79 26.92 16.32
C LEU A 32 8.55 27.31 17.14
N ALA A 33 8.74 28.04 18.25
CA ALA A 33 7.65 28.50 19.10
C ALA A 33 6.71 29.47 18.37
N GLU A 34 7.25 30.38 17.57
CA GLU A 34 6.46 31.33 16.79
C GLU A 34 5.66 30.60 15.69
N ARG A 35 6.26 29.65 14.97
CA ARG A 35 5.54 28.82 13.99
C ARG A 35 4.40 28.05 14.67
N ALA A 36 4.66 27.48 15.84
CA ALA A 36 3.66 26.74 16.59
C ALA A 36 2.47 27.61 17.01
N ALA A 37 2.74 28.83 17.50
CA ALA A 37 1.70 29.79 17.87
C ALA A 37 0.89 30.26 16.66
N THR A 38 1.57 30.57 15.54
CA THR A 38 0.93 31.07 14.32
C THR A 38 0.00 30.04 13.66
N PHE A 39 0.39 28.76 13.65
CA PHE A 39 -0.38 27.69 12.99
C PHE A 39 -1.19 26.81 13.94
N GLY A 40 -1.23 27.13 15.23
CA GLY A 40 -1.93 26.35 16.25
C GLY A 40 -1.44 24.90 16.28
N TRP A 41 -0.12 24.71 16.35
CA TRP A 41 0.50 23.41 16.54
C TRP A 41 0.49 23.02 18.02
N VAL A 42 0.50 21.72 18.30
CA VAL A 42 0.37 21.18 19.66
C VAL A 42 1.66 20.49 20.10
N CYS A 43 1.94 20.48 21.40
CA CYS A 43 3.08 19.76 21.94
C CYS A 43 2.81 18.25 21.82
N PRO A 44 3.64 17.47 21.09
CA PRO A 44 3.46 16.04 21.01
C PRO A 44 3.83 15.36 22.34
N GLU A 45 3.16 14.25 22.65
CA GLU A 45 3.55 13.35 23.73
C GLU A 45 4.54 12.31 23.19
N LEU A 46 5.80 12.35 23.66
CA LEU A 46 6.76 11.30 23.38
C LEU A 46 6.57 10.16 24.38
N VAL A 47 6.37 8.95 23.88
CA VAL A 47 6.10 7.75 24.70
C VAL A 47 7.16 6.69 24.49
N ASP A 48 7.34 5.79 25.47
CA ASP A 48 8.35 4.72 25.38
C ASP A 48 7.88 3.54 24.52
N ALA A 49 6.58 3.38 24.33
CA ALA A 49 5.99 2.29 23.54
C ALA A 49 6.01 2.63 22.04
N PRO A 50 6.44 1.70 21.15
CA PRO A 50 6.39 1.93 19.70
C PRO A 50 4.98 2.23 19.20
N GLY A 51 4.86 3.23 18.34
CA GLY A 51 3.60 3.60 17.70
C GLY A 51 3.53 5.07 17.31
N LEU A 52 2.54 5.38 16.49
CA LEU A 52 2.19 6.73 16.05
C LEU A 52 0.67 6.85 16.17
N ASP A 53 0.20 7.78 17.00
CA ASP A 53 -1.21 8.12 17.13
C ASP A 53 -1.36 9.62 16.90
N ILE A 54 -1.82 9.99 15.71
CA ILE A 54 -1.97 11.38 15.26
C ILE A 54 -3.46 11.61 15.04
N VAL A 55 -4.02 12.61 15.71
CA VAL A 55 -5.42 13.03 15.55
C VAL A 55 -5.45 14.36 14.82
N GLN A 56 -6.23 14.42 13.74
CA GLN A 56 -6.42 15.58 12.88
C GLN A 56 -5.07 16.20 12.43
N GLY A 57 -4.16 15.34 11.97
CA GLY A 57 -2.85 15.72 11.46
C GLY A 57 -2.95 16.50 10.15
N ARG A 58 -2.10 17.50 9.99
CA ARG A 58 -2.05 18.41 8.83
C ARG A 58 -0.65 18.44 8.24
N HIS A 59 -0.55 18.64 6.93
CA HIS A 59 0.74 18.77 6.26
C HIS A 59 1.30 20.20 6.43
N PRO A 60 2.43 20.41 7.14
CA PRO A 60 2.88 21.74 7.58
C PRO A 60 3.17 22.73 6.43
N VAL A 61 3.54 22.22 5.24
CA VAL A 61 3.80 23.05 4.05
C VAL A 61 2.55 23.27 3.19
N ILE A 62 1.65 22.30 3.11
CA ILE A 62 0.51 22.36 2.20
C ILE A 62 -0.66 23.09 2.85
N GLU A 63 -0.81 23.00 4.19
CA GLU A 63 -1.90 23.66 4.92
C GLU A 63 -1.95 25.18 4.69
N SER A 64 -0.79 25.82 4.47
CA SER A 64 -0.69 27.26 4.21
C SER A 64 -0.89 27.66 2.74
N ARG A 65 -0.97 26.68 1.82
CA ARG A 65 -1.04 26.91 0.36
C ARG A 65 -2.43 26.65 -0.22
N VAL A 66 -3.34 26.10 0.57
CA VAL A 66 -4.71 25.78 0.15
C VAL A 66 -5.71 26.55 1.01
N GLU A 67 -6.85 26.90 0.45
CA GLU A 67 -7.90 27.61 1.20
C GLU A 67 -8.44 26.80 2.37
N ARG A 68 -8.54 25.47 2.20
CA ARG A 68 -9.00 24.55 3.23
C ARG A 68 -8.25 23.22 3.13
N PHE A 69 -7.43 22.95 4.13
CA PHE A 69 -6.78 21.64 4.30
C PHE A 69 -7.72 20.71 5.07
N ILE A 70 -7.81 19.45 4.65
CA ILE A 70 -8.59 18.42 5.37
C ILE A 70 -7.63 17.64 6.28
N PRO A 71 -7.71 17.82 7.61
CA PRO A 71 -6.88 17.06 8.55
C PRO A 71 -7.26 15.58 8.55
N ASN A 72 -6.29 14.72 8.83
CA ASN A 72 -6.48 13.26 8.83
C ASN A 72 -5.83 12.62 10.05
N ASP A 73 -6.50 11.60 10.58
CA ASP A 73 -5.97 10.78 11.66
C ASP A 73 -5.00 9.74 11.10
N CYS A 74 -4.03 9.31 11.90
CA CYS A 74 -3.14 8.20 11.58
C CYS A 74 -2.83 7.43 12.84
N ARG A 75 -3.16 6.13 12.84
CA ARG A 75 -2.81 5.21 13.92
C ARG A 75 -2.02 4.03 13.37
N LEU A 76 -0.77 3.93 13.82
CA LEU A 76 0.14 2.82 13.60
C LEU A 76 0.64 2.33 14.97
N ASP A 77 0.45 1.06 15.29
CA ASP A 77 0.91 0.47 16.55
C ASP A 77 1.25 -1.02 16.34
N ALA A 78 1.63 -1.71 17.42
CA ALA A 78 1.94 -3.14 17.37
C ALA A 78 0.76 -4.01 16.92
N GLN A 79 -0.48 -3.51 16.95
CA GLN A 79 -1.69 -4.19 16.49
C GLN A 79 -2.10 -3.76 15.08
N ARG A 80 -1.46 -2.71 14.54
CA ARG A 80 -1.77 -2.09 13.25
C ARG A 80 -0.50 -1.48 12.66
N GLN A 81 0.45 -2.31 12.27
CA GLN A 81 1.77 -1.86 11.81
C GLN A 81 1.81 -1.54 10.31
N LEU A 82 0.88 -2.06 9.49
CA LEU A 82 0.87 -1.84 8.04
C LEU A 82 -0.48 -1.28 7.60
N LEU A 83 -0.48 -0.08 7.00
CA LEU A 83 -1.67 0.48 6.34
C LEU A 83 -1.54 0.36 4.83
N ILE A 84 -2.42 -0.43 4.20
CA ILE A 84 -2.58 -0.46 2.76
C ILE A 84 -3.49 0.70 2.37
N LEU A 85 -2.91 1.75 1.76
CA LEU A 85 -3.59 2.98 1.38
C LEU A 85 -3.98 2.95 -0.09
N THR A 86 -5.28 2.88 -0.35
CA THR A 86 -5.86 2.87 -1.69
C THR A 86 -6.59 4.18 -2.01
N GLY A 87 -6.90 4.38 -3.29
CA GLY A 87 -7.67 5.54 -3.75
C GLY A 87 -7.03 6.25 -4.95
N PRO A 88 -7.74 7.23 -5.53
CA PRO A 88 -7.31 7.92 -6.74
C PRO A 88 -5.98 8.66 -6.55
N ASN A 89 -5.17 8.79 -7.61
CA ASN A 89 -3.86 9.46 -7.55
C ASN A 89 -3.95 10.90 -7.04
N MET A 90 -4.99 11.63 -7.44
CA MET A 90 -5.26 13.00 -6.98
C MET A 90 -6.00 13.05 -5.63
N GLY A 91 -6.24 11.91 -4.98
CA GLY A 91 -6.87 11.84 -3.66
C GLY A 91 -5.97 12.30 -2.51
N GLY A 92 -4.67 12.50 -2.74
CA GLY A 92 -3.75 12.97 -1.69
C GLY A 92 -3.09 11.87 -0.87
N LYS A 93 -2.99 10.64 -1.40
CA LYS A 93 -2.27 9.52 -0.77
C LYS A 93 -0.84 9.91 -0.35
N SER A 94 -0.05 10.45 -1.28
CA SER A 94 1.34 10.87 -1.02
C SER A 94 1.39 12.03 -0.01
N THR A 95 0.42 12.95 -0.06
CA THR A 95 0.30 14.05 0.92
C THR A 95 0.05 13.51 2.33
N TYR A 96 -0.87 12.54 2.46
CA TYR A 96 -1.17 11.87 3.72
C TYR A 96 0.06 11.13 4.29
N MET A 97 0.79 10.38 3.46
CA MET A 97 2.00 9.70 3.95
C MET A 97 3.07 10.70 4.39
N ARG A 98 3.35 11.72 3.56
CA ARG A 98 4.35 12.75 3.87
C ARG A 98 4.00 13.54 5.13
N GLN A 99 2.72 13.86 5.39
CA GLN A 99 2.36 14.56 6.62
C GLN A 99 2.67 13.73 7.87
N VAL A 100 2.45 12.41 7.85
CA VAL A 100 2.73 11.53 9.00
C VAL A 100 4.24 11.53 9.29
N ALA A 101 5.07 11.38 8.25
CA ALA A 101 6.52 11.47 8.39
C ALA A 101 7.00 12.84 8.88
N LEU A 102 6.43 13.94 8.37
CA LEU A 102 6.80 15.29 8.79
C LEU A 102 6.39 15.58 10.23
N ILE A 103 5.23 15.10 10.67
CA ILE A 103 4.79 15.21 12.07
C ILE A 103 5.75 14.45 12.99
N ALA A 104 6.10 13.21 12.63
CA ALA A 104 7.08 12.42 13.38
C ALA A 104 8.44 13.14 13.45
N LEU A 105 8.93 13.64 12.32
CA LEU A 105 10.20 14.38 12.26
C LEU A 105 10.19 15.64 13.13
N LEU A 106 9.13 16.45 13.06
CA LEU A 106 9.00 17.67 13.87
C LEU A 106 9.03 17.37 15.37
N ALA A 107 8.38 16.29 15.81
CA ALA A 107 8.42 15.87 17.21
C ALA A 107 9.85 15.52 17.66
N TYR A 108 10.61 14.80 16.82
CA TYR A 108 12.01 14.44 17.11
C TYR A 108 13.00 15.59 16.97
N VAL A 109 12.64 16.65 16.23
CA VAL A 109 13.37 17.93 16.23
C VAL A 109 13.15 18.70 17.54
N GLY A 110 12.13 18.34 18.34
CA GLY A 110 11.74 19.06 19.55
C GLY A 110 10.76 20.21 19.30
N SER A 111 10.07 20.19 18.15
CA SER A 111 9.03 21.16 17.80
C SER A 111 7.64 20.70 18.25
N PHE A 112 6.72 21.66 18.36
CA PHE A 112 5.28 21.38 18.31
C PHE A 112 4.92 20.87 16.91
N VAL A 113 3.80 20.16 16.79
CA VAL A 113 3.38 19.47 15.56
C VAL A 113 2.00 19.91 15.04
N PRO A 114 1.78 19.87 13.72
CA PRO A 114 0.51 20.26 13.08
C PRO A 114 -0.57 19.18 13.26
N ALA A 115 -1.12 19.04 14.47
CA ALA A 115 -2.19 18.08 14.79
C ALA A 115 -3.15 18.67 15.84
N GLN A 116 -4.24 17.97 16.14
CA GLN A 116 -5.05 18.23 17.34
C GLN A 116 -4.43 17.55 18.56
N SER A 117 -3.91 16.33 18.39
CA SER A 117 -3.06 15.65 19.36
C SER A 117 -2.13 14.68 18.64
N ALA A 118 -0.96 14.42 19.20
CA ALA A 118 0.00 13.46 18.66
C ALA A 118 0.72 12.73 19.80
N ARG A 119 0.71 11.40 19.77
CA ARG A 119 1.51 10.52 20.63
C ARG A 119 2.48 9.74 19.76
N ILE A 120 3.77 9.87 20.03
CA ILE A 120 4.83 9.39 19.14
C ILE A 120 5.80 8.54 19.96
N GLY A 121 5.88 7.26 19.62
CA GLY A 121 6.81 6.30 20.19
C GLY A 121 8.21 6.36 19.59
N PRO A 122 9.17 5.56 20.10
CA PRO A 122 10.54 5.50 19.61
C PRO A 122 10.60 5.16 18.11
N LEU A 123 11.26 6.03 17.34
CA LEU A 123 11.62 5.80 15.94
C LEU A 123 13.13 5.86 15.73
N ASP A 124 13.69 4.92 14.95
CA ASP A 124 15.12 4.89 14.61
C ASP A 124 15.42 5.54 13.25
N ALA A 125 14.51 5.40 12.29
CA ALA A 125 14.62 5.95 10.95
C ALA A 125 13.26 6.17 10.29
N ILE A 126 13.23 7.12 9.35
CA ILE A 126 12.14 7.30 8.39
C ILE A 126 12.66 6.90 7.00
N HIS A 127 12.10 5.84 6.43
CA HIS A 127 12.43 5.36 5.10
C HIS A 127 11.32 5.75 4.12
N THR A 128 11.70 6.30 2.97
CA THR A 128 10.73 6.72 1.97
C THR A 128 11.11 6.21 0.59
N ARG A 129 10.18 5.48 -0.03
CA ARG A 129 10.13 5.30 -1.47
C ARG A 129 8.92 6.06 -2.01
N ILE A 130 9.09 7.37 -2.15
CA ILE A 130 8.09 8.25 -2.75
C ILE A 130 8.73 8.82 -4.01
N GLY A 131 8.15 8.55 -5.18
CA GLY A 131 8.73 8.91 -6.47
C GLY A 131 9.25 10.35 -6.51
N ALA A 132 10.53 10.51 -6.80
CA ALA A 132 11.13 11.77 -7.22
C ALA A 132 11.09 11.83 -8.76
N SER A 133 10.90 13.03 -9.30
CA SER A 133 10.95 13.33 -10.74
C SER A 133 12.20 12.72 -11.39
N ASP A 134 12.00 12.09 -12.55
CA ASP A 134 12.96 11.27 -13.30
C ASP A 134 14.38 11.85 -13.33
N ASP A 135 15.34 11.10 -12.78
CA ASP A 135 16.75 11.28 -13.10
C ASP A 135 17.09 10.50 -14.38
N LEU A 136 16.85 11.15 -15.52
CA LEU A 136 17.18 10.65 -16.85
C LEU A 136 18.70 10.65 -17.15
N ALA A 137 19.57 11.09 -16.22
CA ALA A 137 20.99 11.28 -16.49
C ALA A 137 21.88 10.03 -16.26
N GLY A 138 21.36 8.98 -15.60
CA GLY A 138 22.19 7.87 -15.10
C GLY A 138 22.34 6.63 -15.99
N GLY A 139 21.63 6.50 -17.11
CA GLY A 139 21.68 5.30 -17.96
C GLY A 139 21.13 4.01 -17.30
N GLN A 140 20.51 4.11 -16.12
CA GLN A 140 19.81 3.02 -15.44
C GLN A 140 18.30 3.12 -15.69
N SER A 141 17.62 1.98 -15.83
CA SER A 141 16.15 1.96 -15.88
C SER A 141 15.57 2.54 -14.59
N THR A 142 14.56 3.40 -14.69
CA THR A 142 13.85 3.97 -13.55
C THR A 142 13.32 2.90 -12.60
N PHE A 143 12.92 1.75 -13.16
CA PHE A 143 12.51 0.58 -12.38
C PHE A 143 13.66 -0.06 -11.59
N MET A 144 14.88 -0.09 -12.14
CA MET A 144 16.03 -0.64 -11.42
C MET A 144 16.43 0.23 -10.23
N VAL A 145 16.37 1.55 -10.39
CA VAL A 145 16.61 2.50 -9.29
C VAL A 145 15.54 2.32 -8.20
N GLU A 146 14.26 2.23 -8.59
CA GLU A 146 13.15 1.94 -7.69
C GLU A 146 13.36 0.64 -6.89
N MET A 147 13.80 -0.43 -7.54
CA MET A 147 14.08 -1.70 -6.88
C MET A 147 15.31 -1.64 -5.98
N ALA A 148 16.36 -0.89 -6.36
CA ALA A 148 17.54 -0.70 -5.52
C ALA A 148 17.21 0.08 -4.24
N GLU A 149 16.41 1.14 -4.34
CA GLU A 149 15.90 1.91 -3.20
C GLU A 149 15.04 1.03 -2.29
N THR A 150 14.09 0.29 -2.87
CA THR A 150 13.24 -0.67 -2.14
C THR A 150 14.09 -1.69 -1.41
N ALA A 151 15.10 -2.27 -2.07
CA ALA A 151 15.98 -3.25 -1.45
C ALA A 151 16.83 -2.64 -0.31
N ALA A 152 17.24 -1.36 -0.42
CA ALA A 152 17.92 -0.66 0.65
C ALA A 152 17.01 -0.47 1.87
N ILE A 153 15.75 -0.10 1.65
CA ILE A 153 14.74 0.04 2.71
C ILE A 153 14.51 -1.31 3.41
N LEU A 154 14.26 -2.39 2.65
CA LEU A 154 14.01 -3.71 3.24
C LEU A 154 15.18 -4.23 4.09
N ARG A 155 16.42 -3.91 3.70
CA ARG A 155 17.63 -4.30 4.47
C ARG A 155 17.84 -3.47 5.74
N ALA A 156 17.43 -2.20 5.74
CA ALA A 156 17.72 -1.26 6.82
C ALA A 156 16.58 -1.14 7.83
N ALA A 157 15.33 -1.31 7.39
CA ALA A 157 14.16 -1.08 8.24
C ALA A 157 14.12 -2.06 9.41
N THR A 158 13.85 -1.52 10.60
CA THR A 158 13.69 -2.27 11.85
C THR A 158 12.25 -2.15 12.36
N PRO A 159 11.88 -2.87 13.44
CA PRO A 159 10.57 -2.69 14.07
C PRO A 159 10.30 -1.28 14.61
N HIS A 160 11.33 -0.44 14.73
CA HIS A 160 11.21 0.95 15.16
C HIS A 160 11.24 1.93 13.99
N SER A 161 11.26 1.44 12.74
CA SER A 161 11.31 2.33 11.59
C SER A 161 9.91 2.71 11.11
N LEU A 162 9.79 3.94 10.61
CA LEU A 162 8.63 4.41 9.86
C LEU A 162 8.94 4.28 8.35
N VAL A 163 8.15 3.49 7.62
CA VAL A 163 8.37 3.20 6.19
C VAL A 163 7.22 3.73 5.35
N LEU A 164 7.52 4.50 4.31
CA LEU A 164 6.54 5.03 3.36
C LEU A 164 6.85 4.46 1.97
N MET A 165 5.94 3.64 1.44
CA MET A 165 6.04 3.07 0.11
C MET A 165 4.93 3.66 -0.77
N ASP A 166 5.30 4.35 -1.85
CA ASP A 166 4.34 4.97 -2.77
C ASP A 166 4.39 4.30 -4.14
N GLU A 167 3.35 3.50 -4.40
CA GLU A 167 3.00 2.96 -5.72
C GLU A 167 4.16 2.20 -6.40
N VAL A 168 4.79 1.33 -5.60
CA VAL A 168 5.88 0.43 -5.98
C VAL A 168 5.41 -0.62 -6.99
N GLY A 169 6.27 -0.97 -7.94
CA GLY A 169 6.01 -2.01 -8.93
C GLY A 169 5.30 -1.50 -10.18
N ARG A 170 5.23 -0.18 -10.42
CA ARG A 170 4.58 0.39 -11.62
C ARG A 170 5.43 0.38 -12.89
N GLY A 171 6.74 0.33 -12.75
CA GLY A 171 7.67 0.40 -13.88
C GLY A 171 7.85 -0.92 -14.66
N THR A 172 7.02 -1.93 -14.40
CA THR A 172 7.15 -3.29 -14.98
C THR A 172 5.79 -3.85 -15.40
N SER A 173 5.75 -5.11 -15.86
CA SER A 173 4.51 -5.80 -16.20
C SER A 173 3.53 -5.80 -15.02
N THR A 174 2.23 -5.71 -15.26
CA THR A 174 1.22 -5.57 -14.20
C THR A 174 1.28 -6.72 -13.19
N PHE A 175 1.47 -7.96 -13.66
CA PHE A 175 1.54 -9.13 -12.77
C PHE A 175 2.86 -9.20 -12.00
N ASP A 176 4.00 -8.87 -12.62
CA ASP A 176 5.28 -8.80 -11.92
C ASP A 176 5.27 -7.69 -10.87
N GLY A 177 4.70 -6.54 -11.22
CA GLY A 177 4.55 -5.38 -10.35
C GLY A 177 3.69 -5.67 -9.13
N LEU A 178 2.53 -6.30 -9.34
CA LEU A 178 1.65 -6.76 -8.28
C LEU A 178 2.36 -7.79 -7.37
N ALA A 179 2.98 -8.81 -7.96
CA ALA A 179 3.66 -9.87 -7.20
C ALA A 179 4.79 -9.30 -6.32
N LEU A 180 5.58 -8.38 -6.86
CA LEU A 180 6.62 -7.67 -6.12
C LEU A 180 6.01 -6.82 -5.00
N ALA A 181 5.00 -6.01 -5.30
CA ALA A 181 4.35 -5.16 -4.29
C ALA A 181 3.79 -5.99 -3.12
N MET A 182 3.14 -7.12 -3.41
CA MET A 182 2.65 -8.05 -2.39
C MET A 182 3.78 -8.62 -1.55
N ALA A 183 4.85 -9.11 -2.19
CA ALA A 183 5.99 -9.68 -1.49
C ALA A 183 6.72 -8.66 -0.62
N ILE A 184 6.86 -7.42 -1.10
CA ILE A 184 7.50 -6.32 -0.35
C ILE A 184 6.64 -5.93 0.86
N ALA A 185 5.34 -5.74 0.67
CA ALA A 185 4.42 -5.42 1.76
C ALA A 185 4.42 -6.53 2.83
N ALA A 186 4.36 -7.80 2.42
CA ALA A 186 4.45 -8.95 3.32
C ALA A 186 5.80 -9.00 4.04
N HIS A 187 6.92 -8.67 3.37
CA HIS A 187 8.24 -8.64 4.00
C HIS A 187 8.34 -7.55 5.08
N LEU A 188 7.89 -6.33 4.77
CA LEU A 188 7.84 -5.21 5.72
C LEU A 188 7.00 -5.56 6.95
N HIS A 189 5.90 -6.29 6.75
CA HIS A 189 5.01 -6.76 7.79
C HIS A 189 5.62 -7.90 8.63
N ASP A 190 5.98 -9.02 8.01
CA ASP A 190 6.32 -10.26 8.71
C ASP A 190 7.75 -10.27 9.25
N ARG A 191 8.68 -9.68 8.49
CA ARG A 191 10.13 -9.71 8.76
C ARG A 191 10.61 -8.45 9.44
N ASN A 192 10.44 -7.28 8.82
CA ASN A 192 10.90 -6.02 9.41
C ASN A 192 10.02 -5.59 10.59
N ARG A 193 8.71 -5.85 10.52
CA ARG A 193 7.70 -5.43 11.51
C ARG A 193 7.71 -3.91 11.73
N ALA A 194 8.00 -3.18 10.66
CA ALA A 194 8.14 -1.72 10.67
C ALA A 194 6.76 -1.05 10.57
N LEU A 195 6.62 0.13 11.16
CA LEU A 195 5.41 0.96 11.01
C LEU A 195 5.37 1.46 9.57
N THR A 196 4.41 0.99 8.77
CA THR A 196 4.44 1.12 7.32
C THR A 196 3.15 1.73 6.78
N LEU A 197 3.30 2.77 5.95
CA LEU A 197 2.25 3.30 5.07
C LEU A 197 2.57 2.85 3.64
N PHE A 198 1.69 2.05 3.05
CA PHE A 198 1.87 1.48 1.72
C PHE A 198 0.77 1.98 0.79
N ALA A 199 1.03 3.05 0.05
CA ALA A 199 0.12 3.53 -0.97
C ALA A 199 0.23 2.69 -2.25
N THR A 200 -0.90 2.27 -2.79
CA THR A 200 -0.94 1.43 -3.98
C THR A 200 -2.14 1.77 -4.88
N HIS A 201 -1.99 1.39 -6.14
CA HIS A 201 -3.06 1.39 -7.14
C HIS A 201 -3.53 -0.04 -7.45
N TYR A 202 -2.82 -1.05 -6.96
CA TYR A 202 -3.22 -2.46 -7.04
C TYR A 202 -4.31 -2.73 -6.01
N PHE A 203 -5.52 -3.02 -6.49
CA PHE A 203 -6.65 -3.32 -5.62
C PHE A 203 -6.48 -4.68 -4.95
N GLU A 204 -5.85 -5.63 -5.63
CA GLU A 204 -5.55 -6.98 -5.16
C GLU A 204 -4.67 -6.98 -3.89
N LEU A 205 -3.94 -5.89 -3.61
CA LEU A 205 -3.20 -5.73 -2.36
C LEU A 205 -4.12 -5.58 -1.14
N THR A 206 -5.39 -5.23 -1.31
CA THR A 206 -6.33 -5.09 -0.19
C THR A 206 -6.62 -6.42 0.47
N ASP A 207 -6.42 -7.54 -0.23
CA ASP A 207 -6.61 -8.88 0.32
C ASP A 207 -5.44 -9.33 1.22
N LEU A 208 -4.33 -8.57 1.22
CA LEU A 208 -3.18 -8.83 2.08
C LEU A 208 -3.59 -8.85 3.57
N VAL A 209 -4.54 -8.01 3.97
CA VAL A 209 -5.01 -7.92 5.36
C VAL A 209 -5.68 -9.21 5.86
N GLN A 210 -6.16 -10.07 4.96
CA GLN A 210 -6.76 -11.35 5.32
C GLN A 210 -5.72 -12.36 5.82
N ARG A 211 -4.48 -12.27 5.31
CA ARG A 211 -3.38 -13.20 5.61
C ARG A 211 -2.35 -12.63 6.58
N HIS A 212 -2.33 -11.32 6.76
CA HIS A 212 -1.37 -10.61 7.61
C HIS A 212 -2.12 -9.83 8.70
N PRO A 213 -2.37 -10.46 9.87
CA PRO A 213 -2.95 -9.77 11.02
C PRO A 213 -2.05 -8.59 11.39
N GLN A 214 -2.64 -7.44 11.74
CA GLN A 214 -1.94 -6.14 11.94
C GLN A 214 -1.70 -5.33 10.66
N ALA A 215 -2.08 -5.86 9.49
CA ALA A 215 -2.32 -5.03 8.32
C ALA A 215 -3.78 -4.53 8.30
N ALA A 216 -4.00 -3.29 7.88
CA ALA A 216 -5.33 -2.71 7.74
C ALA A 216 -5.47 -1.94 6.43
N ASN A 217 -6.66 -2.01 5.84
CA ASN A 217 -6.99 -1.23 4.65
C ASN A 217 -7.50 0.14 5.06
N VAL A 218 -6.98 1.16 4.39
CA VAL A 218 -7.49 2.52 4.44
C VAL A 218 -7.59 3.05 3.00
N HIS A 219 -8.44 4.05 2.80
CA HIS A 219 -8.56 4.68 1.49
C HIS A 219 -8.82 6.17 1.60
N VAL A 220 -8.43 6.91 0.56
CA VAL A 220 -8.85 8.30 0.44
C VAL A 220 -10.23 8.37 -0.23
N GLY A 221 -11.16 9.04 0.44
CA GLY A 221 -12.53 9.23 -0.04
C GLY A 221 -12.62 10.11 -1.28
N ALA A 222 -13.52 9.73 -2.18
CA ALA A 222 -13.99 10.53 -3.29
C ALA A 222 -15.52 10.43 -3.39
N ALA A 223 -16.17 11.50 -3.81
CA ALA A 223 -17.62 11.57 -3.97
C ALA A 223 -17.99 11.98 -5.41
N GLU A 224 -19.07 11.41 -5.93
CA GLU A 224 -19.64 11.83 -7.20
C GLU A 224 -20.55 13.06 -7.00
N SER A 225 -20.47 13.99 -7.95
CA SER A 225 -21.27 15.22 -8.03
C SER A 225 -21.82 15.38 -9.46
N PRO A 226 -22.93 16.11 -9.67
CA PRO A 226 -23.44 16.41 -11.00
C PRO A 226 -22.42 17.06 -11.94
N GLN A 227 -21.39 17.71 -11.38
CA GLN A 227 -20.32 18.39 -12.11
C GLN A 227 -19.05 17.53 -12.30
N GLY A 228 -19.01 16.30 -11.77
CA GLY A 228 -17.85 15.41 -11.86
C GLY A 228 -17.51 14.76 -10.51
N ILE A 229 -16.24 14.34 -10.37
CA ILE A 229 -15.74 13.75 -9.13
C ILE A 229 -15.16 14.84 -8.21
N VAL A 230 -15.44 14.74 -6.92
CA VAL A 230 -14.85 15.59 -5.87
C VAL A 230 -14.00 14.71 -4.97
N PHE A 231 -12.72 15.06 -4.83
CA PHE A 231 -11.82 14.42 -3.89
C PHE A 231 -12.05 15.00 -2.50
N LEU A 232 -12.39 14.14 -1.53
CA LEU A 232 -12.66 14.56 -0.16
C LEU A 232 -11.37 14.81 0.62
N HIS A 233 -10.23 14.26 0.15
CA HIS A 233 -8.93 14.28 0.83
C HIS A 233 -8.96 13.76 2.28
N GLU A 234 -10.00 12.99 2.60
CA GLU A 234 -10.24 12.36 3.90
C GLU A 234 -9.89 10.87 3.81
N VAL A 235 -9.06 10.40 4.73
CA VAL A 235 -8.69 8.99 4.87
C VAL A 235 -9.72 8.29 5.73
N ARG A 236 -10.25 7.18 5.23
CA ARG A 236 -11.29 6.38 5.87
C ARG A 236 -10.85 4.92 5.95
N GLU A 237 -11.43 4.21 6.92
CA GLU A 237 -11.20 2.78 7.10
C GLU A 237 -11.77 1.96 5.93
N GLY A 238 -11.17 0.80 5.69
CA GLY A 238 -11.56 -0.13 4.65
C GLY A 238 -10.91 0.16 3.28
N PRO A 239 -11.04 -0.78 2.34
CA PRO A 239 -10.52 -0.61 0.99
C PRO A 239 -11.37 0.36 0.18
N ALA A 240 -10.79 1.00 -0.83
CA ALA A 240 -11.55 1.81 -1.78
C ALA A 240 -12.56 0.95 -2.55
N SER A 241 -13.79 1.41 -2.74
CA SER A 241 -14.82 0.60 -3.41
C SER A 241 -14.65 0.50 -4.93
N ARG A 242 -14.00 1.47 -5.58
CA ARG A 242 -13.84 1.56 -7.05
C ARG A 242 -12.60 2.37 -7.45
N SER A 243 -12.09 2.11 -8.66
CA SER A 243 -11.14 2.99 -9.33
C SER A 243 -11.86 4.11 -10.07
N TYR A 244 -11.34 5.34 -9.98
CA TYR A 244 -11.95 6.54 -10.56
C TYR A 244 -11.23 7.06 -11.81
N GLY A 245 -10.41 6.23 -12.45
CA GLY A 245 -9.55 6.66 -13.57
C GLY A 245 -10.33 7.27 -14.75
N VAL A 246 -11.48 6.69 -15.11
CA VAL A 246 -12.31 7.19 -16.22
C VAL A 246 -12.98 8.52 -15.87
N GLN A 247 -13.38 8.69 -14.61
CA GLN A 247 -13.99 9.92 -14.09
C GLN A 247 -12.96 11.06 -14.02
N VAL A 248 -11.72 10.76 -13.63
CA VAL A 248 -10.60 11.72 -13.67
C VAL A 248 -10.33 12.16 -15.11
N ALA A 249 -10.32 11.23 -16.07
CA ALA A 249 -10.15 11.56 -17.49
C ALA A 249 -11.27 12.47 -18.01
N GLN A 250 -12.51 12.26 -17.56
CA GLN A 250 -13.63 13.13 -17.89
C GLN A 250 -13.43 14.56 -17.35
N LEU A 251 -12.94 14.70 -16.11
CA LEU A 251 -12.61 15.99 -15.51
C LEU A 251 -11.47 16.70 -16.26
N ALA A 252 -10.50 15.95 -16.77
CA ALA A 252 -9.40 16.45 -17.60
C ALA A 252 -9.82 16.90 -19.01
N GLY A 253 -11.10 16.76 -19.37
CA GLY A 253 -11.63 17.21 -20.66
C GLY A 253 -11.47 16.20 -21.80
N VAL A 254 -11.23 14.92 -21.50
CA VAL A 254 -11.20 13.86 -22.53
C VAL A 254 -12.57 13.79 -23.24
N PRO A 255 -12.61 13.69 -24.59
CA PRO A 255 -13.87 13.75 -25.33
C PRO A 255 -14.92 12.73 -24.86
N PRO A 256 -16.21 13.11 -24.78
CA PRO A 256 -17.26 12.21 -24.28
C PRO A 256 -17.38 10.88 -25.03
N ALA A 257 -17.02 10.86 -26.32
CA ALA A 257 -17.00 9.63 -27.11
C ALA A 257 -15.94 8.64 -26.61
N VAL A 258 -14.75 9.12 -26.24
CA VAL A 258 -13.66 8.31 -25.69
C VAL A 258 -14.03 7.81 -24.29
N ILE A 259 -14.62 8.68 -23.44
CA ILE A 259 -15.10 8.27 -22.12
C ILE A 259 -16.15 7.16 -22.20
N ARG A 260 -17.11 7.26 -23.14
CA ARG A 260 -18.11 6.20 -23.36
C ARG A 260 -17.48 4.89 -23.80
N ASP A 261 -16.47 4.93 -24.68
CA ASP A 261 -15.76 3.72 -25.12
C ASP A 261 -14.95 3.11 -23.97
N ALA A 262 -14.23 3.94 -23.20
CA ALA A 262 -13.46 3.51 -22.03
C ALA A 262 -14.33 2.82 -20.98
N ARG A 263 -15.54 3.35 -20.69
CA ARG A 263 -16.50 2.69 -19.77
C ARG A 263 -16.92 1.31 -20.26
N LYS A 264 -17.27 1.19 -21.55
CA LYS A 264 -17.65 -0.11 -22.13
C LYS A 264 -16.52 -1.14 -22.03
N ARG A 265 -15.27 -0.73 -22.25
CA ARG A 265 -14.10 -1.61 -22.12
C ARG A 265 -13.84 -1.98 -20.67
N LEU A 266 -13.96 -1.03 -19.74
CA LEU A 266 -13.81 -1.27 -18.30
C LEU A 266 -14.82 -2.31 -17.83
N ASP A 267 -16.10 -2.17 -18.19
CA ASP A 267 -17.15 -3.13 -17.83
C ASP A 267 -16.83 -4.56 -18.31
N VAL A 268 -16.20 -4.71 -19.48
CA VAL A 268 -15.79 -6.02 -20.01
C VAL A 268 -14.59 -6.58 -19.23
N LEU A 269 -13.60 -5.73 -18.92
CA LEU A 269 -12.42 -6.14 -18.16
C LEU A 269 -12.77 -6.55 -16.73
N GLU A 270 -13.62 -5.78 -16.04
CA GLU A 270 -14.09 -6.08 -14.68
C GLU A 270 -14.85 -7.41 -14.63
N ARG A 271 -15.80 -7.64 -15.56
CA ARG A 271 -16.53 -8.92 -15.63
C ARG A 271 -15.62 -10.11 -15.93
N ASN A 272 -14.59 -9.92 -16.76
CA ASN A 272 -13.63 -10.98 -17.05
C ASN A 272 -12.73 -11.26 -15.84
N HIS A 273 -12.34 -10.22 -15.10
CA HIS A 273 -11.54 -10.35 -13.89
C HIS A 273 -12.32 -11.05 -12.77
N GLU A 274 -13.58 -10.66 -12.53
CA GLU A 274 -14.47 -11.33 -11.56
C GLU A 274 -14.67 -12.81 -11.92
N ARG A 275 -14.84 -13.14 -13.21
CA ARG A 275 -14.95 -14.53 -13.67
C ARG A 275 -13.65 -15.32 -13.49
N GLN A 276 -12.51 -14.71 -13.72
CA GLN A 276 -11.21 -15.35 -13.52
C GLN A 276 -10.90 -15.54 -12.03
N GLN A 277 -11.18 -14.56 -11.17
CA GLN A 277 -11.04 -14.70 -9.72
C GLN A 277 -11.97 -15.80 -9.18
N ALA A 278 -13.24 -15.83 -9.59
CA ALA A 278 -14.16 -16.89 -9.20
C ALA A 278 -13.71 -18.28 -9.68
N GLN A 279 -13.04 -18.38 -10.82
CA GLN A 279 -12.42 -19.64 -11.27
C GLN A 279 -11.16 -19.98 -10.46
N LEU A 280 -10.29 -19.01 -10.18
CA LEU A 280 -9.06 -19.21 -9.41
C LEU A 280 -9.37 -19.61 -7.96
N ASP A 281 -10.36 -19.00 -7.31
CA ASP A 281 -10.82 -19.37 -5.97
C ASP A 281 -11.41 -20.79 -5.90
N LEU A 282 -11.95 -21.31 -7.02
CA LEU A 282 -12.36 -22.72 -7.11
C LEU A 282 -11.17 -23.70 -7.15
N PHE A 283 -9.97 -23.24 -7.54
CA PHE A 283 -8.74 -24.04 -7.60
C PHE A 283 -7.74 -23.74 -6.48
N SER A 284 -7.98 -22.69 -5.68
CA SER A 284 -7.24 -22.37 -4.46
C SER A 284 -7.54 -23.40 -3.37
N ALA A 285 -6.84 -24.54 -3.40
CA ALA A 285 -6.88 -25.51 -2.31
C ALA A 285 -6.44 -24.83 -0.99
N PRO A 286 -7.11 -25.09 0.15
CA PRO A 286 -6.67 -24.55 1.43
C PRO A 286 -5.33 -25.16 1.79
N THR A 287 -4.31 -24.31 1.97
CA THR A 287 -2.99 -24.72 2.45
C THR A 287 -3.13 -25.20 3.89
N GLU A 288 -2.85 -26.49 4.10
CA GLU A 288 -2.87 -27.15 5.39
C GLU A 288 -1.93 -26.47 6.40
N THR A 289 -2.48 -26.03 7.53
CA THR A 289 -1.77 -25.98 8.81
C THR A 289 -2.67 -26.63 9.86
N GLY A 290 -2.08 -27.59 10.57
CA GLY A 290 -2.81 -28.72 11.14
C GLY A 290 -3.59 -28.41 12.42
N ALA A 291 -4.72 -29.11 12.56
CA ALA A 291 -5.13 -29.77 13.78
C ALA A 291 -6.16 -30.86 13.42
N ALA A 292 -5.95 -32.04 14.00
CA ALA A 292 -6.67 -33.28 13.73
C ALA A 292 -8.21 -33.18 13.77
N ALA A 293 -8.84 -33.50 12.64
CA ALA A 293 -10.08 -34.27 12.53
C ALA A 293 -10.23 -34.65 11.04
N GLY A 294 -10.14 -35.94 10.73
CA GLY A 294 -10.16 -36.42 9.34
C GLY A 294 -11.48 -36.08 8.65
N PRO A 295 -11.48 -35.61 7.39
CA PRO A 295 -12.69 -35.53 6.59
C PRO A 295 -12.93 -36.89 5.92
N GLU A 296 -14.11 -37.45 6.13
CA GLU A 296 -14.71 -38.42 5.20
C GLU A 296 -14.61 -37.83 3.78
N GLN A 297 -13.81 -38.46 2.94
CA GLN A 297 -13.88 -38.27 1.49
C GLN A 297 -15.33 -38.58 1.09
N ALA A 298 -16.05 -37.57 0.60
CA ALA A 298 -17.31 -37.79 -0.07
C ALA A 298 -17.02 -38.76 -1.23
N ALA A 299 -17.36 -40.03 -1.05
CA ALA A 299 -17.16 -41.06 -2.04
C ALA A 299 -17.92 -40.63 -3.30
N LEU A 300 -17.20 -40.50 -4.42
CA LEU A 300 -17.81 -40.39 -5.73
C LEU A 300 -18.76 -41.60 -5.89
N PRO A 301 -20.02 -41.41 -6.33
CA PRO A 301 -20.94 -42.51 -6.52
C PRO A 301 -20.30 -43.64 -7.31
N ASP A 302 -20.56 -44.91 -6.97
CA ASP A 302 -19.95 -46.08 -7.63
C ASP A 302 -20.09 -46.03 -9.17
N ALA A 303 -21.17 -45.41 -9.66
CA ALA A 303 -21.41 -45.21 -11.09
C ALA A 303 -20.40 -44.26 -11.77
N VAL A 304 -19.84 -43.29 -11.04
CA VAL A 304 -18.79 -42.39 -11.54
C VAL A 304 -17.44 -43.10 -11.57
N HIS A 305 -17.13 -43.92 -10.57
CA HIS A 305 -15.94 -44.78 -10.59
C HIS A 305 -15.94 -45.73 -11.79
N ALA A 306 -17.09 -46.35 -12.09
CA ALA A 306 -17.22 -47.25 -13.24
C ALA A 306 -16.96 -46.58 -14.60
N VAL A 307 -17.21 -45.26 -14.72
CA VAL A 307 -16.89 -44.49 -15.95
C VAL A 307 -15.39 -44.20 -16.01
N LEU A 308 -14.77 -43.80 -14.91
CA LEU A 308 -13.34 -43.50 -14.85
C LEU A 308 -12.50 -44.75 -15.13
N ASP A 309 -12.84 -45.88 -14.51
CA ASP A 309 -12.18 -47.17 -14.75
C ASP A 309 -12.27 -47.60 -16.23
N ALA A 310 -13.41 -47.33 -16.88
CA ALA A 310 -13.61 -47.67 -18.28
C ALA A 310 -12.83 -46.74 -19.24
N ILE A 311 -12.52 -45.51 -18.82
CA ILE A 311 -11.65 -44.59 -19.56
C ILE A 311 -10.19 -45.03 -19.40
N ASP A 312 -9.76 -45.31 -18.17
CA ASP A 312 -8.36 -45.69 -17.88
C ASP A 312 -7.99 -47.05 -18.50
N ALA A 313 -8.96 -47.95 -18.64
CA ALA A 313 -8.76 -49.24 -19.31
C ALA A 313 -8.75 -49.15 -20.84
N ALA A 314 -9.13 -48.02 -21.44
CA ALA A 314 -9.17 -47.87 -22.90
C ALA A 314 -7.82 -47.34 -23.41
N ASP A 315 -7.15 -48.14 -24.25
CA ASP A 315 -5.96 -47.73 -24.99
C ASP A 315 -6.34 -47.33 -26.43
N PRO A 316 -6.35 -46.02 -26.76
CA PRO A 316 -6.77 -45.55 -28.08
C PRO A 316 -5.90 -46.07 -29.23
N ASP A 317 -4.63 -46.39 -28.97
CA ASP A 317 -3.68 -46.81 -30.00
C ASP A 317 -3.78 -48.31 -30.32
N ALA A 318 -4.47 -49.07 -29.46
CA ALA A 318 -4.68 -50.51 -29.61
C ALA A 318 -6.07 -50.89 -30.16
N LEU A 319 -6.98 -49.92 -30.31
CA LEU A 319 -8.36 -50.17 -30.72
C LEU A 319 -8.55 -50.02 -32.23
N SER A 320 -9.26 -50.96 -32.87
CA SER A 320 -9.74 -50.75 -34.22
C SER A 320 -10.83 -49.67 -34.25
N PRO A 321 -11.09 -49.01 -35.39
CA PRO A 321 -12.10 -47.95 -35.49
C PRO A 321 -13.51 -48.38 -35.03
N ARG A 322 -13.85 -49.68 -35.16
CA ARG A 322 -15.13 -50.22 -34.70
C ARG A 322 -15.16 -50.40 -33.19
N GLU A 323 -14.07 -50.90 -32.60
CA GLU A 323 -13.96 -51.09 -31.15
C GLU A 323 -13.89 -49.76 -30.40
N ALA A 324 -13.24 -48.74 -30.99
CA ALA A 324 -13.24 -47.38 -30.46
C ALA A 324 -14.66 -46.78 -30.45
N LEU A 325 -15.44 -47.01 -31.51
CA LEU A 325 -16.84 -46.56 -31.55
C LEU A 325 -17.70 -47.29 -30.50
N ASP A 326 -17.53 -48.60 -30.35
CA ASP A 326 -18.25 -49.40 -29.35
C ASP A 326 -17.88 -48.99 -27.91
N ALA A 327 -16.61 -48.65 -27.66
CA ALA A 327 -16.14 -48.11 -26.38
C ALA A 327 -16.81 -46.76 -26.05
N LEU A 328 -16.95 -45.86 -27.04
CA LEU A 328 -17.66 -44.59 -26.85
C LEU A 328 -19.15 -44.78 -26.53
N TYR A 329 -19.82 -45.75 -27.15
CA TYR A 329 -21.19 -46.09 -26.79
C TYR A 329 -21.28 -46.64 -25.36
N ARG A 330 -20.35 -47.51 -24.96
CA ARG A 330 -20.28 -48.05 -23.60
C ARG A 330 -20.09 -46.95 -22.56
N LEU A 331 -19.18 -46.01 -22.79
CA LEU A 331 -18.94 -44.87 -21.90
C LEU A 331 -20.18 -43.96 -21.79
N LYS A 332 -20.91 -43.72 -22.89
CA LYS A 332 -22.17 -42.97 -22.84
C LYS A 332 -23.25 -43.67 -22.03
N THR A 333 -23.35 -45.00 -22.12
CA THR A 333 -24.32 -45.77 -21.33
C THR A 333 -23.99 -45.72 -19.84
N LEU A 334 -22.71 -45.90 -19.48
CA LEU A 334 -22.25 -45.81 -18.08
C LEU A 334 -22.48 -44.40 -17.50
N ARG A 335 -22.24 -43.35 -18.29
CA ARG A 335 -22.49 -41.97 -17.85
C ARG A 335 -23.99 -41.67 -17.65
N ARG A 336 -24.87 -42.16 -18.53
CA ARG A 336 -26.33 -42.02 -18.36
C ARG A 336 -26.84 -42.74 -17.11
N ALA A 337 -26.28 -43.92 -16.81
CA ALA A 337 -26.57 -44.64 -15.58
C ALA A 337 -26.10 -43.88 -14.33
N ALA A 338 -25.01 -43.12 -14.41
CA ALA A 338 -24.53 -42.25 -13.33
C ALA A 338 -25.39 -40.99 -13.13
N ASP A 339 -25.99 -40.45 -14.20
CA ASP A 339 -26.87 -39.26 -14.16
C ASP A 339 -28.32 -39.57 -13.76
N GLY A 340 -28.70 -40.85 -13.59
CA GLY A 340 -30.04 -41.27 -13.14
C GLY A 340 -31.17 -40.99 -14.14
N VAL A 341 -30.86 -40.93 -15.44
CA VAL A 341 -31.84 -40.69 -16.51
C VAL A 341 -32.07 -41.98 -17.28
N ASP A 342 -33.20 -42.65 -17.00
CA ASP A 342 -33.79 -43.67 -17.89
C ASP A 342 -34.30 -43.03 -19.19
#